data_AF-A0A7S0FRT5-F1
#
_entry.id   AF-A0A7S0FRT5-F1
#
_cell.length_a   1.000
_cell.length_b   1.000
_cell.length_c   1.000
_cell.angle_alpha   90.00
_cell.angle_beta   90.00
_cell.angle_gamma   90.00
#
_symmetry.space_group_name_H-M   'P 1'
#
loop_
_entity.id
_entity.type
_entity.pdbx_description
1 polymer ?
#
loop_
_entity_poly.entity_id
_entity_poly.type
_entity_poly.pdbx_seq_one_letter_code
_entity_poly.pdbx_strand_id
1 'polypeptide(L)'
;QVAALSMFKATTGGNDWDYYYSILEQTTWHYSVLYIFFLMFVQISLLNILTSVFMNHAMELAEPDTIQQAKEQRKKDLADASELRNMLLNMDANESGTLTVEEFRSYLERKEALYCFKVLGLDVKNSQEFFELLVSMSEGNEVDVNSFVEGCMTMRGSGKGIAQQKMIMDTRKVLKAQEENSRRLERIEAELRQQMALLSG
;
A
#
# COMPACT_ATOMS: atom_id res chain seq x y z
N GLN A 1 2.29 18.16 -56.83
CA GLN A 1 3.37 17.18 -56.57
C GLN A 1 4.72 17.86 -56.36
N VAL A 2 5.14 18.79 -57.24
CA VAL A 2 6.42 19.54 -57.08
C VAL A 2 6.52 20.30 -55.76
N ALA A 3 5.47 21.03 -55.35
CA ALA A 3 5.48 21.80 -54.10
C ALA A 3 5.70 20.94 -52.84
N ALA A 4 5.00 19.80 -52.72
CA ALA A 4 5.16 18.88 -51.59
C ALA A 4 6.57 18.28 -51.54
N LEU A 5 7.15 17.95 -52.70
CA LEU A 5 8.52 17.43 -52.79
C LEU A 5 9.55 18.50 -52.42
N SER A 6 9.36 19.75 -52.85
CA SER A 6 10.24 20.87 -52.49
C SER A 6 10.21 21.15 -50.98
N MET A 7 9.03 21.13 -50.36
CA MET A 7 8.90 21.27 -48.91
C MET A 7 9.59 20.13 -48.17
N PHE A 8 9.38 18.88 -48.62
CA PHE A 8 10.07 17.73 -48.05
C PHE A 8 11.59 17.84 -48.16
N LYS A 9 12.12 18.28 -49.32
CA LYS A 9 13.55 18.52 -49.52
C LYS A 9 14.10 19.60 -48.60
N ALA A 10 13.37 20.70 -48.41
CA ALA A 10 13.78 21.78 -47.53
C ALA A 10 13.79 21.36 -46.04
N THR A 11 12.79 20.58 -45.60
CA THR A 11 12.70 20.14 -44.21
C THR A 11 13.68 19.02 -43.86
N THR A 12 13.96 18.10 -44.78
CA THR A 12 14.81 16.92 -44.51
C THR A 12 16.29 17.12 -44.87
N GLY A 13 16.68 18.34 -45.27
CA GLY A 13 18.05 18.65 -45.67
C GLY A 13 18.45 18.14 -47.05
N GLY A 14 17.47 17.84 -47.91
CA GLY A 14 17.71 17.41 -49.29
C GLY A 14 18.20 18.53 -50.20
N ASN A 15 17.62 19.73 -50.09
CA ASN A 15 18.10 20.96 -50.72
C ASN A 15 18.09 22.08 -49.68
N ASP A 16 18.96 23.07 -49.83
CA ASP A 16 18.99 24.23 -48.93
C ASP A 16 17.64 24.96 -48.97
N TRP A 17 17.13 25.31 -47.79
CA TRP A 17 15.89 26.06 -47.67
C TRP A 17 16.03 27.47 -48.27
N ASP A 18 17.26 28.03 -48.27
CA ASP A 18 17.57 29.34 -48.83
C ASP A 18 17.31 29.39 -50.35
N TYR A 19 17.54 28.29 -51.06
CA TYR A 19 17.23 28.18 -52.48
C TYR A 19 15.74 28.42 -52.77
N TYR A 20 14.85 27.90 -51.93
CA TYR A 20 13.41 28.09 -52.09
C TYR A 20 12.97 29.47 -51.59
N TYR A 21 13.60 29.97 -50.52
CA TYR A 21 13.34 31.30 -49.96
C TYR A 21 13.64 32.42 -50.96
N SER A 22 14.81 32.39 -51.59
CA SER A 22 15.25 33.40 -52.57
C SER A 22 14.36 33.47 -53.82
N ILE A 23 13.68 32.37 -54.19
CA ILE A 23 12.67 32.35 -55.27
C ILE A 23 11.35 32.98 -54.79
N LEU A 24 10.93 32.70 -53.55
CA LEU A 24 9.69 33.22 -52.98
C LEU A 24 9.76 34.72 -52.68
N GLU A 25 10.92 35.21 -52.25
CA GLU A 25 11.18 36.62 -51.94
C GLU A 25 10.94 37.54 -53.15
N GLN A 26 11.23 37.06 -54.36
CA GLN A 26 11.01 37.82 -55.60
C GLN A 26 9.53 37.97 -55.96
N THR A 27 8.64 37.20 -55.35
CA THR A 27 7.20 37.21 -55.68
C THR A 27 6.42 38.17 -54.77
N THR A 28 6.26 37.81 -53.48
CA THR A 28 5.62 38.66 -52.47
C THR A 28 6.04 38.24 -51.05
N TRP A 29 6.18 39.22 -50.16
CA TRP A 29 6.72 39.01 -48.80
C TRP A 29 5.90 38.04 -47.93
N HIS A 30 4.59 37.97 -48.13
CA HIS A 30 3.71 37.09 -47.35
C HIS A 30 4.04 35.60 -47.53
N TYR A 31 4.42 35.16 -48.74
CA TYR A 31 4.77 33.77 -48.98
C TYR A 31 6.10 33.40 -48.32
N SER A 32 7.08 34.32 -48.31
CA SER A 32 8.35 34.11 -47.61
C SER A 32 8.16 33.98 -46.10
N VAL A 33 7.32 34.83 -45.50
CA VAL A 33 6.99 34.74 -44.06
C VAL A 33 6.29 33.42 -43.73
N LEU A 34 5.30 33.01 -44.53
CA LEU A 34 4.59 31.76 -44.33
C LEU A 34 5.53 30.54 -44.46
N TYR A 35 6.48 30.58 -45.40
CA TYR A 35 7.48 29.53 -45.60
C TYR A 35 8.43 29.39 -44.41
N ILE A 36 8.97 30.50 -43.89
CA ILE A 36 9.84 30.49 -42.71
C ILE A 36 9.07 30.01 -41.46
N PHE A 37 7.83 30.47 -41.29
CA PHE A 37 6.98 29.99 -40.20
C PHE A 37 6.76 28.47 -40.28
N PHE A 38 6.47 27.94 -41.48
CA PHE A 38 6.33 26.51 -41.69
C PHE A 38 7.62 25.74 -41.32
N LEU A 39 8.79 26.20 -41.76
CA LEU A 39 10.06 25.55 -41.45
C LEU A 39 10.36 25.56 -39.95
N MET A 40 10.19 26.70 -39.29
CA MET A 40 10.36 26.80 -37.83
C MET A 40 9.39 25.88 -37.10
N PHE A 41 8.12 25.88 -37.49
CA PHE A 41 7.11 25.01 -36.88
C PHE A 41 7.50 23.54 -37.01
N VAL A 42 7.84 23.07 -38.22
CA VAL A 42 8.21 21.66 -38.43
C VAL A 42 9.48 21.30 -37.66
N GLN A 43 10.49 22.17 -37.65
CA GLN A 43 11.74 21.92 -36.92
C GLN A 43 11.50 21.84 -35.41
N ILE A 44 10.76 22.79 -34.84
CA ILE A 44 10.42 22.81 -33.42
C ILE A 44 9.55 21.59 -33.06
N SER A 45 8.55 21.25 -33.88
CA SER A 45 7.71 20.08 -33.67
C SER A 45 8.52 18.79 -33.67
N LEU A 46 9.43 18.60 -34.63
CA LEU A 46 10.28 17.40 -34.69
C LEU A 46 11.21 17.30 -33.49
N LEU A 47 11.84 18.42 -33.09
CA LEU A 47 12.69 18.46 -31.89
C LEU A 47 11.88 18.13 -30.63
N ASN A 48 10.68 18.70 -30.47
CA ASN A 48 9.82 18.42 -29.32
C ASN A 48 9.38 16.94 -29.28
N ILE A 49 9.03 16.35 -30.42
CA ILE A 49 8.67 14.91 -30.50
C ILE A 49 9.88 14.06 -30.09
N LEU A 50 11.06 14.35 -30.64
CA LEU A 50 12.28 13.61 -30.34
C LEU A 50 12.67 13.72 -28.86
N THR A 51 12.67 14.94 -28.31
CA THR A 51 12.93 15.19 -26.89
C THR A 51 11.93 14.47 -26.00
N SER A 52 10.63 14.49 -26.36
CA SER A 52 9.60 13.76 -25.61
C SER A 52 9.88 12.25 -25.56
N VAL A 53 10.28 11.64 -26.68
CA VAL A 53 10.60 10.21 -26.73
C VAL A 53 11.81 9.88 -25.86
N PHE A 54 12.87 10.69 -25.94
CA PHE A 54 14.05 10.49 -25.08
C PHE A 54 13.76 10.72 -23.60
N MET A 55 12.94 11.70 -23.25
CA MET A 55 12.51 11.93 -21.87
C MET A 55 11.72 10.74 -21.33
N ASN A 56 10.81 10.16 -22.11
CA ASN A 56 10.06 8.99 -21.67
C ASN A 56 10.98 7.79 -21.39
N HIS A 57 11.97 7.52 -22.25
CA HIS A 57 12.95 6.45 -22.01
C HIS A 57 13.86 6.75 -20.80
N ALA A 58 14.27 8.01 -20.62
CA ALA A 58 15.05 8.41 -19.46
C ALA A 58 14.25 8.25 -18.15
N MET A 59 12.95 8.55 -18.16
CA MET A 59 12.06 8.36 -17.02
C MET A 59 11.81 6.89 -16.72
N GLU A 60 11.63 6.04 -17.73
CA GLU A 60 11.48 4.58 -17.57
C GLU A 60 12.73 3.94 -16.95
N LEU A 61 13.92 4.39 -17.34
CA LEU A 61 15.18 3.94 -16.73
C LEU A 61 15.42 4.52 -15.32
N ALA A 62 14.83 5.68 -15.02
CA ALA A 62 14.91 6.32 -13.71
C ALA A 62 13.82 5.83 -12.74
N GLU A 63 12.77 5.18 -13.24
CA GLU A 63 11.72 4.63 -12.41
C GLU A 63 12.32 3.49 -11.56
N PRO A 64 12.29 3.61 -10.22
CA PRO A 64 12.84 2.57 -9.37
C PRO A 64 12.08 1.27 -9.63
N ASP A 65 12.82 0.21 -9.96
CA ASP A 65 12.26 -1.12 -10.19
C ASP A 65 11.23 -1.44 -9.11
N THR A 66 10.11 -2.04 -9.50
CA THR A 66 9.05 -2.49 -8.60
C THR A 66 9.60 -3.23 -7.38
N ILE A 67 10.69 -3.98 -7.57
CA ILE A 67 11.43 -4.68 -6.52
C ILE A 67 12.08 -3.70 -5.52
N GLN A 68 12.68 -2.62 -6.02
CA GLN A 68 13.31 -1.60 -5.19
C GLN A 68 12.27 -0.78 -4.42
N GLN A 69 11.13 -0.46 -5.04
CA GLN A 69 9.99 0.16 -4.35
C GLN A 69 9.45 -0.74 -3.23
N ALA A 70 9.24 -2.03 -3.52
CA ALA A 70 8.79 -3.00 -2.52
C ALA A 70 9.79 -3.17 -1.36
N LYS A 71 11.09 -3.15 -1.66
CA LYS A 71 12.16 -3.22 -0.65
C LYS A 71 12.18 -1.98 0.25
N GLU A 72 12.04 -0.80 -0.33
CA GLU A 72 12.00 0.46 0.43
C GLU A 72 10.76 0.53 1.32
N GLN A 73 9.60 0.09 0.79
CA GLN A 73 8.37 0.00 1.57
C GLN A 73 8.52 -0.98 2.74
N ARG A 74 9.05 -2.18 2.50
CA ARG A 74 9.31 -3.16 3.57
C ARG A 74 10.25 -2.62 4.64
N LYS A 75 11.26 -1.83 4.26
CA LYS A 75 12.18 -1.19 5.21
C LYS A 75 11.46 -0.17 6.09
N LYS A 76 10.56 0.63 5.51
CA LYS A 76 9.70 1.56 6.27
C LYS A 76 8.78 0.80 7.22
N ASP A 77 8.09 -0.24 6.74
CA ASP A 77 7.20 -1.05 7.57
C ASP A 77 7.93 -1.67 8.77
N LEU A 78 9.16 -2.16 8.58
CA LEU A 78 9.99 -2.68 9.66
C LEU A 78 10.42 -1.60 10.67
N ALA A 79 10.75 -0.39 10.19
CA ALA A 79 11.10 0.73 11.06
C ALA A 79 9.90 1.16 11.91
N ASP A 80 8.74 1.29 11.29
CA ASP A 80 7.49 1.66 11.95
C ASP A 80 7.06 0.61 12.99
N ALA A 81 7.20 -0.68 12.65
CA ALA A 81 6.96 -1.78 13.59
C ALA A 81 7.91 -1.72 14.79
N SER A 82 9.19 -1.43 14.55
CA SER A 82 10.18 -1.27 15.62
C SER A 82 9.88 -0.07 16.51
N GLU A 83 9.41 1.04 15.94
CA GLU A 83 9.03 2.23 16.70
C GLU A 83 7.82 1.93 17.61
N LEU A 84 6.77 1.32 17.06
CA LEU A 84 5.60 0.90 17.83
C LEU A 84 5.98 -0.08 18.95
N ARG A 85 6.83 -1.07 18.66
CA ARG A 85 7.33 -2.04 19.63
C ARG A 85 8.06 -1.37 20.78
N ASN A 86 8.99 -0.47 20.48
CA ASN A 86 9.76 0.24 21.51
C ASN A 86 8.85 1.09 22.39
N MET A 87 7.82 1.73 21.81
CA MET A 87 6.84 2.46 22.61
C MET A 87 6.10 1.54 23.57
N LEU A 88 5.61 0.38 23.10
CA LEU A 88 4.88 -0.60 23.90
C LEU A 88 5.74 -1.20 25.01
N LEU A 89 7.01 -1.50 24.73
CA LEU A 89 7.96 -1.97 25.74
C LEU A 89 8.29 -0.91 26.79
N ASN A 90 8.26 0.39 26.46
CA ASN A 90 8.41 1.45 27.46
C ASN A 90 7.20 1.55 28.42
N MET A 91 6.08 0.90 28.12
CA MET A 91 4.89 0.85 28.99
C MET A 91 4.88 -0.37 29.90
N ASP A 92 5.57 -1.43 29.50
CA ASP A 92 5.72 -2.70 30.19
C ASP A 92 6.57 -2.50 31.45
N ALA A 93 5.91 -2.07 32.53
CA ALA A 93 6.58 -1.64 33.76
C ALA A 93 7.26 -2.79 34.51
N ASN A 94 6.85 -4.03 34.23
CA ASN A 94 7.43 -5.25 34.79
C ASN A 94 8.40 -5.95 33.81
N GLU A 95 8.68 -5.37 32.65
CA GLU A 95 9.54 -5.93 31.59
C GLU A 95 9.19 -7.39 31.24
N SER A 96 7.89 -7.70 31.29
CA SER A 96 7.35 -9.04 31.07
C SER A 96 7.31 -9.44 29.60
N GLY A 97 7.38 -8.47 28.69
CA GLY A 97 7.10 -8.61 27.26
C GLY A 97 5.61 -8.63 26.93
N THR A 98 4.74 -8.48 27.93
CA THR A 98 3.27 -8.47 27.78
C THR A 98 2.69 -7.14 28.25
N LEU A 99 1.45 -6.85 27.85
CA LEU A 99 0.69 -5.69 28.27
C LEU A 99 -0.67 -6.11 28.81
N THR A 100 -1.03 -5.56 29.96
CA THR A 100 -2.37 -5.66 30.54
C THR A 100 -3.33 -4.63 29.94
N VAL A 101 -4.64 -4.83 30.15
CA VAL A 101 -5.68 -3.88 29.72
C VAL A 101 -5.50 -2.53 30.40
N GLU A 102 -5.13 -2.53 31.67
CA GLU A 102 -4.93 -1.34 32.50
C GLU A 102 -3.73 -0.54 32.01
N GLU A 103 -2.60 -1.18 31.73
CA GLU A 103 -1.40 -0.53 31.18
C GLU A 103 -1.70 0.10 29.83
N PHE A 104 -2.34 -0.66 28.93
CA PHE A 104 -2.68 -0.18 27.59
C PHE A 104 -3.67 1.00 27.64
N ARG A 105 -4.73 0.92 28.46
CA ARG A 105 -5.69 2.01 28.63
C ARG A 105 -5.01 3.26 29.21
N SER A 106 -4.18 3.11 30.25
CA SER A 106 -3.46 4.22 30.85
C SER A 106 -2.52 4.93 29.87
N TYR A 107 -1.97 4.18 28.90
CA TYR A 107 -1.14 4.75 27.86
C TYR A 107 -1.94 5.54 26.83
N LEU A 108 -3.11 5.04 26.41
CA LEU A 108 -3.97 5.73 25.45
C LEU A 108 -4.52 7.07 25.97
N GLU A 109 -4.51 7.29 27.29
CA GLU A 109 -4.83 8.60 27.89
C GLU A 109 -3.75 9.67 27.64
N ARG A 110 -2.53 9.26 27.28
CA ARG A 110 -1.41 10.16 26.98
C ARG A 110 -1.54 10.73 25.57
N LYS A 111 -1.30 12.04 25.40
CA LYS A 111 -1.42 12.70 24.08
C LYS A 111 -0.37 12.20 23.10
N GLU A 112 0.80 11.84 23.62
CA GLU A 112 1.93 11.29 22.89
C GLU A 112 1.55 9.96 22.22
N ALA A 113 0.81 9.10 22.93
CA ALA A 113 0.28 7.84 22.40
C ALA A 113 -0.61 8.08 21.18
N LEU A 114 -1.60 8.95 21.32
CA LEU A 114 -2.55 9.27 20.25
C LEU A 114 -1.85 9.83 19.01
N TYR A 115 -0.85 10.69 19.21
CA TYR A 115 -0.06 11.24 18.12
C TYR A 115 0.75 10.16 17.40
N CYS A 116 1.39 9.26 18.15
CA CYS A 116 2.20 8.19 17.57
C CYS A 116 1.36 7.21 16.74
N PHE A 117 0.22 6.76 17.28
CA PHE A 117 -0.71 5.92 16.52
C PHE A 117 -1.15 6.61 15.22
N LYS A 118 -1.44 7.91 15.29
CA LYS A 118 -1.81 8.71 14.11
C LYS A 118 -0.67 8.82 13.09
N VAL A 119 0.57 9.07 13.52
CA VAL A 119 1.75 9.13 12.65
C VAL A 119 2.01 7.79 11.97
N LEU A 120 1.83 6.69 12.71
CA LEU A 120 1.95 5.33 12.20
C LEU A 120 0.77 4.91 11.32
N GLY A 121 -0.23 5.78 11.10
CA GLY A 121 -1.41 5.48 10.28
C GLY A 121 -2.38 4.48 10.92
N LEU A 122 -2.31 4.34 12.25
CA LEU A 122 -3.18 3.46 13.04
C LEU A 122 -4.33 4.26 13.65
N ASP A 123 -5.54 3.74 13.51
CA ASP A 123 -6.69 4.27 14.21
C ASP A 123 -6.70 3.72 15.65
N VAL A 124 -6.79 4.63 16.62
CA VAL A 124 -6.70 4.29 18.05
C VAL A 124 -7.87 3.39 18.47
N LYS A 125 -9.08 3.68 17.98
CA LYS A 125 -10.28 2.91 18.32
C LYS A 125 -10.16 1.47 17.79
N ASN A 126 -9.75 1.33 16.54
CA ASN A 126 -9.52 0.01 15.94
C ASN A 126 -8.40 -0.76 16.65
N SER A 127 -7.34 -0.07 17.07
CA SER A 127 -6.25 -0.68 17.83
C SER A 127 -6.69 -1.14 19.21
N GLN A 128 -7.56 -0.37 19.87
CA GLN A 128 -8.16 -0.74 21.15
C GLN A 128 -9.10 -1.95 21.01
N GLU A 129 -10.00 -1.94 20.02
CA GLU A 129 -10.88 -3.08 19.74
C GLU A 129 -10.07 -4.36 19.45
N PHE A 130 -8.96 -4.23 18.74
CA PHE A 130 -8.05 -5.35 18.47
C PHE A 130 -7.34 -5.84 19.74
N PHE A 131 -6.88 -4.93 20.59
CA PHE A 131 -6.25 -5.28 21.86
C PHE A 131 -7.21 -6.03 22.79
N GLU A 132 -8.42 -5.51 23.00
CA GLU A 132 -9.47 -6.15 23.81
C GLU A 132 -9.82 -7.56 23.29
N LEU A 133 -9.74 -7.75 21.98
CA LEU A 133 -9.97 -9.04 21.37
C LEU A 133 -8.82 -10.02 21.59
N LEU A 134 -7.56 -9.58 21.53
CA LEU A 134 -6.42 -10.42 21.90
C LEU A 134 -6.46 -10.83 23.37
N VAL A 135 -6.84 -9.91 24.27
CA VAL A 135 -7.05 -10.18 25.69
C VAL A 135 -8.06 -11.30 25.89
N SER A 136 -9.21 -11.26 25.18
CA SER A 136 -10.26 -12.29 25.28
C SER A 136 -9.82 -13.70 24.83
N MET A 137 -8.69 -13.79 24.13
CA MET A 137 -8.13 -15.05 23.65
C MET A 137 -6.97 -15.55 24.53
N SER A 138 -6.40 -14.68 25.36
CA SER A 138 -5.30 -14.99 26.28
C SER A 138 -5.83 -15.64 27.57
N GLU A 139 -5.04 -16.54 28.17
CA GLU A 139 -5.41 -17.20 29.44
C GLU A 139 -4.99 -16.41 30.69
N GLY A 140 -4.66 -15.12 30.56
CA GLY A 140 -4.16 -14.29 31.66
C GLY A 140 -4.55 -12.81 31.61
N ASN A 141 -5.43 -12.40 30.69
CA ASN A 141 -5.75 -10.99 30.39
C ASN A 141 -4.52 -10.15 29.98
N GLU A 142 -3.51 -10.79 29.41
CA GLU A 142 -2.26 -10.17 28.97
C GLU A 142 -2.02 -10.43 27.48
N VAL A 143 -1.44 -9.45 26.79
CA VAL A 143 -1.16 -9.53 25.35
C VAL A 143 0.33 -9.37 25.12
N ASP A 144 0.94 -10.33 24.41
CA ASP A 144 2.33 -10.20 23.95
C ASP A 144 2.49 -8.99 23.02
N VAL A 145 3.48 -8.16 23.32
CA VAL A 145 3.74 -6.91 22.59
C VAL A 145 4.02 -7.18 21.11
N ASN A 146 4.78 -8.22 20.79
CA ASN A 146 5.13 -8.52 19.39
C ASN A 146 3.90 -8.92 18.58
N SER A 147 3.02 -9.73 19.17
CA SER A 147 1.75 -10.17 18.59
C SER A 147 0.82 -8.99 18.32
N PHE A 148 0.76 -8.02 19.24
CA PHE A 148 -0.02 -6.81 19.05
C PHE A 148 0.55 -5.92 17.93
N VAL A 149 1.87 -5.69 17.91
CA VAL A 149 2.56 -4.92 16.87
C VAL A 149 2.33 -5.52 15.49
N GLU A 150 2.51 -6.83 15.33
CA GLU A 150 2.30 -7.53 14.07
C GLU A 150 0.85 -7.38 13.58
N GLY A 151 -0.11 -7.47 14.50
CA GLY A 151 -1.52 -7.24 14.20
C GLY A 151 -1.80 -5.80 13.76
N CYS A 152 -1.27 -4.80 14.48
CA CYS A 152 -1.39 -3.39 14.12
C CYS A 152 -0.80 -3.08 12.73
N MET A 153 0.39 -3.58 12.44
CA MET A 153 1.04 -3.36 11.14
C MET A 153 0.27 -4.03 9.99
N THR A 154 -0.32 -5.20 10.24
CA THR A 154 -1.22 -5.87 9.29
C THR A 154 -2.51 -5.07 9.05
N MET A 155 -3.06 -4.43 10.09
CA MET A 155 -4.27 -3.60 9.97
C MET A 155 -4.03 -2.32 9.15
N ARG A 156 -2.85 -1.71 9.25
CA ARG A 156 -2.47 -0.50 8.50
C ARG A 156 -2.50 -0.69 6.98
N GLY A 157 -1.99 -1.83 6.51
CA GLY A 157 -1.63 -2.01 5.09
C GLY A 157 -2.78 -2.23 4.11
N SER A 158 -4.05 -2.30 4.53
CA SER A 158 -5.12 -2.67 3.57
C SER A 158 -6.50 -2.04 3.76
N GLY A 159 -6.80 -1.33 4.86
CA GLY A 159 -8.18 -0.88 5.18
C GLY A 159 -9.20 -2.02 5.40
N LYS A 160 -8.93 -3.21 4.84
CA LYS A 160 -9.58 -4.51 5.02
C LYS A 160 -9.00 -5.30 6.20
N GLY A 161 -7.89 -4.87 6.78
CA GLY A 161 -7.16 -5.62 7.80
C GLY A 161 -7.99 -5.88 9.06
N ILE A 162 -8.80 -4.92 9.52
CA ILE A 162 -9.70 -5.11 10.66
C ILE A 162 -10.82 -6.08 10.31
N ALA A 163 -11.45 -5.96 9.14
CA ALA A 163 -12.51 -6.87 8.72
C ALA A 163 -11.98 -8.31 8.52
N GLN A 164 -10.79 -8.45 7.94
CA GLN A 164 -10.14 -9.74 7.72
C GLN A 164 -9.66 -10.36 9.04
N GLN A 165 -9.06 -9.58 9.93
CA GLN A 165 -8.71 -10.07 11.25
C GLN A 165 -9.94 -10.41 12.06
N LYS A 166 -10.98 -9.57 12.04
CA LYS A 166 -12.29 -9.86 12.66
C LYS A 166 -12.88 -11.16 12.12
N MET A 167 -12.81 -11.39 10.81
CA MET A 167 -13.25 -12.65 10.19
C MET A 167 -12.41 -13.85 10.64
N ILE A 168 -11.08 -13.75 10.70
CA ILE A 168 -10.21 -14.80 11.23
C ILE A 168 -10.55 -15.10 12.68
N MET A 169 -10.84 -14.05 13.46
CA MET A 169 -11.16 -14.16 14.88
C MET A 169 -12.56 -14.73 15.12
N ASP A 170 -13.57 -14.33 14.35
CA ASP A 170 -14.91 -14.91 14.36
C ASP A 170 -14.83 -16.40 13.97
N THR A 171 -14.01 -16.74 12.99
CA THR A 171 -13.76 -18.13 12.59
C THR A 171 -13.15 -18.94 13.74
N ARG A 172 -12.16 -18.40 14.46
CA ARG A 172 -11.57 -19.06 15.64
C ARG A 172 -12.59 -19.26 16.78
N LYS A 173 -13.45 -18.27 17.04
CA LYS A 173 -14.53 -18.40 18.04
C LYS A 173 -15.51 -19.50 17.67
N VAL A 174 -15.90 -19.58 16.40
CA VAL A 174 -16.77 -20.64 15.89
C VAL A 174 -16.10 -22.02 16.04
N LEU A 175 -14.81 -22.15 15.74
CA LEU A 175 -14.07 -23.41 15.92
C LEU A 175 -14.03 -23.87 17.38
N LYS A 176 -13.73 -22.97 18.33
CA LYS A 176 -13.74 -23.30 19.76
C LYS A 176 -15.14 -23.76 20.23
N ALA A 177 -16.19 -23.03 19.84
CA ALA A 177 -17.56 -23.40 20.17
C ALA A 177 -17.98 -24.74 19.55
N GLN A 178 -17.49 -25.03 18.34
CA GLN A 178 -17.71 -26.31 17.67
C GLN A 178 -17.04 -27.46 18.43
N GLU A 179 -15.79 -27.31 18.85
CA GLU A 179 -15.11 -28.32 19.66
C GLU A 179 -15.83 -28.59 20.98
N GLU A 180 -16.31 -27.55 21.65
CA GLU A 180 -17.03 -27.69 22.92
C GLU A 180 -18.38 -28.40 22.72
N ASN A 181 -19.09 -28.09 21.65
CA ASN A 181 -20.33 -28.79 21.28
C ASN A 181 -20.07 -30.26 20.91
N SER A 182 -19.00 -30.56 20.18
CA SER A 182 -18.60 -31.95 19.87
C SER A 182 -18.36 -32.76 21.15
N ARG A 183 -17.60 -32.20 22.11
CA ARG A 183 -17.35 -32.87 23.41
C ARG A 183 -18.64 -33.08 24.22
N ARG A 184 -19.59 -32.14 24.14
CA ARG A 184 -20.90 -32.26 24.80
C ARG A 184 -21.74 -33.40 24.20
N LEU A 185 -21.76 -33.51 22.87
CA LEU A 185 -22.46 -34.60 22.19
C LEU A 185 -21.90 -35.97 22.57
N GLU A 186 -20.58 -36.12 22.61
CA GLU A 186 -19.93 -37.38 23.04
C GLU A 186 -20.30 -37.77 24.47
N ARG A 187 -20.40 -36.79 25.39
CA ARG A 187 -20.84 -37.06 26.78
C ARG A 187 -22.29 -37.52 26.83
N ILE A 188 -23.19 -36.83 26.13
CA ILE A 188 -24.62 -37.19 26.11
C ILE A 188 -24.81 -38.59 25.50
N GLU A 189 -24.06 -38.92 24.44
CA GLU A 189 -24.13 -40.24 23.82
C GLU A 189 -23.62 -41.34 24.77
N ALA A 190 -22.54 -41.08 25.52
CA ALA A 190 -22.03 -41.99 26.54
C ALA A 190 -23.05 -42.22 27.68
N GLU A 191 -23.69 -41.17 28.17
CA GLU A 191 -24.72 -41.25 29.22
C GLU A 191 -25.96 -42.05 28.76
N LEU A 192 -26.42 -41.81 27.52
CA LEU A 192 -27.54 -42.55 26.93
C LEU A 192 -27.22 -44.04 26.76
N ARG A 193 -26.00 -44.37 26.29
CA ARG A 193 -25.54 -45.77 26.20
C ARG A 193 -25.53 -46.44 27.57
N GLN A 194 -25.09 -45.72 28.61
CA GLN A 194 -25.05 -46.23 29.98
C GLN A 194 -26.47 -46.46 30.55
N GLN A 195 -27.41 -45.54 30.30
CA GLN A 195 -28.81 -45.70 30.71
C GLN A 195 -29.51 -46.85 29.98
N MET A 196 -29.28 -47.00 28.66
CA MET A 196 -29.83 -48.12 27.91
C MET A 196 -29.30 -49.47 28.42
N ALA A 197 -28.01 -49.55 28.74
CA ALA A 197 -27.42 -50.76 29.33
C ALA A 197 -28.06 -51.12 30.68
N LEU A 198 -28.37 -50.13 31.52
CA LEU A 198 -29.06 -50.31 32.80
C LEU A 198 -30.54 -50.71 32.69
N LEU A 199 -31.22 -50.35 31.59
CA LEU A 199 -32.62 -50.72 31.35
C LEU A 199 -32.76 -52.08 30.63
N SER A 200 -31.68 -52.57 30.00
CA SER A 200 -31.65 -53.85 29.27
C SER A 200 -31.15 -55.05 30.08
N GLY A 201 -30.66 -54.84 31.30
CA GLY A 201 -30.19 -55.88 32.23
C GLY A 201 -31.14 -56.06 33.40
#